data_AF-A0A1V6JCL9-F1
#
_entry.id   AF-A0A1V6JCL9-F1
#
_cell.length_a   1.000
_cell.length_b   1.000
_cell.length_c   1.000
_cell.angle_alpha   90.00
_cell.angle_beta   90.00
_cell.angle_gamma   90.00
#
_symmetry.space_group_name_H-M   'P 1'
#
loop_
_entity.id
_entity.type
_entity.pdbx_description
1 polymer ?
#
loop_
_entity_poly.entity_id
_entity_poly.type
_entity_poly.pdbx_seq_one_letter_code
_entity_poly.pdbx_strand_id
1 'polypeptide(L)' 'MNSLEQLRQYSKVVADIGDFESILAYRPVDATTNPSLIYVAACQEKYRYLVEKAVSIAKRKSFDPKHQLSICLDEIALLF' A
#
# COMPACT_ATOMS: atom_id res chain seq x y z
N MET A 1 26.16 -1.17 15.92
CA MET A 1 25.21 -0.12 15.49
C MET A 1 25.39 0.09 14.00
N ASN A 2 24.39 -0.23 13.17
CA ASN A 2 24.47 -0.07 11.71
C ASN A 2 24.14 1.38 11.27
N SER A 3 24.36 1.71 9.99
CA SER A 3 24.13 3.07 9.48
C SER A 3 22.69 3.57 9.64
N LEU A 4 21.70 2.67 9.55
CA LEU A 4 20.29 3.03 9.76
C LEU A 4 20.02 3.38 11.23
N GLU A 5 20.60 2.64 12.17
CA GLU A 5 20.50 2.93 13.60
C GLU A 5 21.17 4.26 13.98
N GLN A 6 22.28 4.60 13.33
CA GLN A 6 22.92 5.92 13.47
C GLN A 6 22.02 7.03 12.92
N LEU A 7 21.45 6.86 11.73
CA LEU A 7 20.57 7.87 11.12
C LEU A 7 19.35 8.20 11.99
N ARG A 8 18.75 7.18 12.63
CA ARG A 8 17.60 7.36 13.53
C ARG A 8 17.88 8.28 14.73
N GLN A 9 19.14 8.48 15.11
CA GLN A 9 19.50 9.40 16.19
C GLN A 9 19.36 10.87 15.78
N TYR A 10 19.42 11.15 14.47
CA TYR A 10 19.42 12.51 13.92
C TYR A 10 18.18 12.82 13.08
N SER A 11 17.44 11.81 12.63
CA SER A 11 16.31 11.98 11.71
C SER A 11 15.21 10.95 11.95
N LYS A 12 13.97 11.36 11.65
CA LYS A 12 12.83 10.43 11.60
C LYS A 12 12.88 9.68 10.28
N VAL A 13 13.05 8.36 10.35
CA VAL A 13 13.09 7.50 9.17
C VAL A 13 11.67 7.16 8.74
N VAL A 14 11.38 7.37 7.46
CA VAL A 14 10.12 7.03 6.79
C VAL A 14 10.43 5.99 5.71
N ALA A 15 9.54 5.02 5.48
CA ALA A 15 9.68 4.04 4.42
C ALA A 15 8.85 4.44 3.19
N ASP A 16 9.47 4.55 2.02
CA ASP A 16 8.78 4.84 0.76
C ASP A 16 8.43 3.54 0.03
N ILE A 17 7.39 2.85 0.51
CA ILE A 17 7.03 1.51 0.03
C ILE A 17 5.57 1.15 0.30
N GLY A 18 4.95 0.39 -0.60
CA GLY A 18 3.61 -0.20 -0.42
C GLY A 18 3.62 -1.65 0.11
N ASP A 19 4.79 -2.17 0.49
CA ASP A 19 4.99 -3.54 0.96
C ASP A 19 5.02 -3.59 2.50
N PHE A 20 3.99 -4.20 3.08
CA PHE A 20 3.84 -4.28 4.53
C PHE A 20 4.95 -5.06 5.23
N GLU A 21 5.51 -6.08 4.59
CA GLU A 21 6.60 -6.86 5.19
C GLU A 21 7.86 -6.01 5.37
N SER A 22 8.21 -5.18 4.39
CA SER A 22 9.29 -4.22 4.51
C SER A 22 9.03 -3.18 5.61
N ILE A 23 7.79 -2.67 5.71
CA ILE A 23 7.41 -1.74 6.78
C ILE A 23 7.63 -2.41 8.16
N LEU A 24 7.21 -3.66 8.33
CA LEU A 24 7.40 -4.41 9.57
C LEU A 24 8.88 -4.68 9.88
N ALA A 25 9.69 -5.00 8.87
CA ALA A 25 11.11 -5.30 9.02
C ALA A 25 11.90 -4.06 9.47
N TYR A 26 11.63 -2.90 8.86
CA TYR A 26 12.38 -1.68 9.13
C TYR A 26 11.77 -0.78 10.20
N ARG A 27 10.53 -1.03 10.64
CA ARG A 27 9.84 -0.27 11.70
C ARG A 27 10.06 1.25 11.55
N PRO A 28 9.72 1.84 10.40
CA PRO A 28 9.85 3.28 10.20
C PRO A 28 8.86 4.02 11.10
N VAL A 29 9.04 5.34 11.22
CA VAL A 29 8.07 6.21 11.90
C VAL A 29 6.78 6.29 11.09
N ASP A 30 6.91 6.55 9.79
CA ASP A 30 5.81 6.64 8.84
C ASP A 30 6.14 5.82 7.58
N ALA A 31 5.14 5.59 6.73
CA ALA A 31 5.33 5.08 5.37
C ALA A 31 4.68 6.04 4.36
N THR A 32 5.34 6.25 3.23
CA THR A 32 4.78 6.98 2.09
C THR A 32 4.48 6.00 0.96
N THR A 33 3.33 6.21 0.33
CA THR A 33 2.93 5.48 -0.87
C THR A 33 2.76 6.46 -2.02
N ASN A 34 2.73 5.90 -3.22
CA ASN A 34 2.30 6.59 -4.44
C ASN A 34 1.68 5.52 -5.37
N PRO A 35 1.01 5.92 -6.47
CA PRO A 35 0.35 4.96 -7.36
C PRO A 35 1.28 3.87 -7.90
N SER A 36 2.54 4.19 -8.20
CA SER A 36 3.52 3.22 -8.70
C SER A 36 3.92 2.19 -7.63
N LEU A 37 4.11 2.62 -6.38
CA LEU A 37 4.44 1.72 -5.26
C LEU A 37 3.29 0.80 -4.92
N ILE A 38 2.06 1.31 -4.93
CA ILE A 38 0.84 0.50 -4.74
C ILE A 38 0.70 -0.50 -5.88
N TYR A 39 0.92 -0.10 -7.13
CA TYR A 39 0.87 -1.01 -8.28
C TYR A 39 1.84 -2.18 -8.11
N VAL A 40 3.10 -1.91 -7.77
CA VAL A 40 4.11 -2.96 -7.56
C VAL A 40 3.71 -3.89 -6.41
N ALA A 41 3.17 -3.36 -5.31
CA ALA A 41 2.69 -4.18 -4.19
C ALA A 41 1.46 -5.02 -4.59
N ALA A 42 0.48 -4.43 -5.27
CA ALA A 42 -0.74 -5.11 -5.73
C ALA A 42 -0.48 -6.24 -6.72
N CYS A 43 0.65 -6.23 -7.45
CA CYS A 43 1.08 -7.33 -8.31
C CYS A 43 1.69 -8.51 -7.54
N GLN A 44 1.96 -8.40 -6.24
CA GLN A 44 2.52 -9.48 -5.44
C GLN A 44 1.41 -10.43 -4.99
N GLU A 45 1.61 -11.74 -5.20
CA GLU A 45 0.58 -12.76 -4.91
C GLU A 45 0.11 -12.72 -3.45
N LYS A 46 1.02 -12.42 -2.51
CA LYS A 46 0.69 -12.30 -1.08
C LYS A 46 -0.32 -11.19 -0.78
N TYR A 47 -0.48 -10.19 -1.65
CA TYR A 47 -1.43 -9.09 -1.49
C TYR A 47 -2.66 -9.19 -2.39
N ARG A 48 -2.80 -10.28 -3.16
CA ARG A 48 -3.93 -10.51 -4.06
C ARG A 48 -5.28 -10.38 -3.36
N TYR A 49 -5.37 -10.84 -2.11
CA TYR A 49 -6.59 -10.77 -1.31
C TYR A 49 -7.10 -9.32 -1.10
N LEU A 50 -6.20 -8.32 -1.09
CA LEU A 50 -6.58 -6.90 -0.97
C LEU A 50 -7.18 -6.39 -2.28
N VAL A 51 -6.59 -6.76 -3.41
CA VAL A 51 -7.12 -6.43 -4.74
C VAL A 51 -8.50 -7.05 -4.94
N GLU A 52 -8.67 -8.32 -4.58
CA GLU A 52 -9.96 -9.01 -4.65
C GLU A 52 -11.01 -8.36 -3.74
N LYS A 53 -10.60 -7.92 -2.55
CA LYS A 53 -11.47 -7.15 -1.63
C LYS A 53 -11.89 -5.82 -2.23
N ALA A 54 -10.99 -5.06 -2.85
CA ALA A 54 -11.30 -3.80 -3.51
C ALA A 54 -12.31 -3.98 -4.65
N VAL A 55 -12.07 -4.98 -5.53
CA VAL A 55 -12.99 -5.34 -6.62
C VAL A 55 -14.36 -5.74 -6.08
N SER A 56 -14.38 -6.52 -5.00
CA SER A 56 -15.61 -6.95 -4.33
C SER A 56 -16.41 -5.75 -3.77
N ILE A 57 -15.75 -4.77 -3.16
CA ILE A 57 -16.38 -3.54 -2.66
C ILE A 57 -16.95 -2.73 -3.82
N ALA A 58 -16.18 -2.50 -4.88
CA ALA A 58 -16.61 -1.76 -6.05
C ALA A 58 -17.87 -2.35 -6.70
N LYS A 59 -17.90 -3.67 -6.90
CA LYS A 59 -19.06 -4.39 -7.45
C LYS A 59 -20.33 -4.28 -6.60
N ARG A 60 -20.20 -4.09 -5.29
CA ARG A 60 -21.37 -3.88 -4.39
C ARG A 60 -21.87 -2.44 -4.41
N LYS A 61 -21.00 -1.46 -4.68
CA LYS A 61 -21.32 -0.03 -4.59
C LYS A 61 -21.91 0.55 -5.89
N SER A 62 -21.65 -0.07 -7.04
CA SER A 62 -22.17 0.39 -8.33
C SER A 62 -22.37 -0.79 -9.29
N PHE A 63 -23.30 -0.64 -10.25
CA PHE A 63 -23.46 -1.54 -11.39
C PHE A 63 -22.87 -0.97 -12.70
N ASP A 64 -22.47 0.31 -12.70
CA ASP A 64 -21.78 0.93 -13.84
C ASP A 64 -20.29 0.59 -13.82
N PRO A 65 -19.72 -0.03 -14.88
CA PRO A 65 -18.32 -0.45 -14.93
C PRO A 65 -17.31 0.69 -14.73
N LYS A 66 -17.59 1.89 -15.24
CA LYS A 66 -16.67 3.04 -15.09
C LYS A 66 -16.61 3.50 -13.65
N HIS A 67 -17.77 3.62 -13.00
CA HIS A 67 -17.86 3.97 -11.61
C HIS A 67 -17.28 2.87 -10.70
N GLN A 68 -17.48 1.59 -11.03
CA GLN A 68 -16.82 0.48 -10.34
C GLN A 68 -15.30 0.60 -10.40
N LEU A 69 -14.72 0.90 -11.57
CA LEU A 69 -13.27 1.07 -11.70
C LEU A 69 -12.76 2.20 -10.80
N SER A 70 -13.43 3.37 -10.80
CA SER A 70 -13.06 4.49 -9.93
C SER A 70 -13.07 4.09 -8.46
N ILE A 71 -14.16 3.47 -7.99
CA ILE A 71 -14.28 2.99 -6.60
C ILE A 71 -13.19 1.96 -6.31
N CYS A 72 -12.92 1.03 -7.23
CA CYS A 72 -11.90 0.00 -7.03
C CYS A 72 -10.51 0.60 -6.84
N LEU A 73 -10.16 1.64 -7.59
CA LEU A 73 -8.87 2.32 -7.46
C LEU A 73 -8.76 3.05 -6.11
N ASP A 74 -9.83 3.72 -5.67
CA ASP A 74 -9.87 4.37 -4.36
C ASP A 74 -9.75 3.35 -3.21
N GLU A 75 -10.47 2.23 -3.29
CA GLU A 75 -10.40 1.17 -2.29
C GLU A 75 -9.03 0.49 -2.27
N ILE A 76 -8.36 0.34 -3.43
CA ILE A 76 -6.97 -0.13 -3.49
C ILE A 76 -6.06 0.83 -2.72
N ALA A 77 -6.20 2.14 -2.90
CA ALA A 77 -5.37 3.12 -2.21
C ALA A 77 -5.61 3.19 -0.68
N LEU A 78 -6.79 2.77 -0.20
CA LEU A 78 -7.12 2.70 1.22
C LEU A 78 -6.74 1.37 1.89
N LEU A 79 -6.74 0.28 1.11
CA LEU A 79 -6.43 -1.07 1.61
C LEU A 79 -4.92 -1.34 1.69
N PHE A 80 -4.14 -0.62 0.88
CA PHE A 80 -2.67 -0.56 0.96
C PHE A 80 -2.25 0.60 1.86
#